data_AF-A0A2G6GSH5-F1
#
_entry.id   AF-A0A2G6GSH5-F1
#
_cell.length_a   1.000
_cell.length_b   1.000
_cell.length_c   1.000
_cell.angle_alpha   90.00
_cell.angle_beta   90.00
_cell.angle_gamma   90.00
#
_symmetry.space_group_name_H-M   'P 1'
#
loop_
_entity.id
_entity.type
_entity.pdbx_description
1 polymer ?
#
loop_
_entity_poly.entity_id
_entity_poly.type
_entity_poly.pdbx_seq_one_letter_code
_entity_poly.pdbx_strand_id
1 'polypeptide(L)'
;MSKSNRHYRSTIEKAKMINSITKRYYEEGNQKRSLKGVWRSYIKPIYSMCYRTYLRYLRIAREKDTQVYEPSYKDQKVQQLLFDFMDTRINPYR
;
A
#
# COMPACT_ATOMS: atom_id res chain seq x y z
N MET A 1 0.75 24.23 1.56
CA MET A 1 1.13 23.26 0.50
C MET A 1 1.37 21.88 1.07
N SER A 2 0.56 20.88 0.74
CA SER A 2 0.92 19.48 0.94
C SER A 2 1.92 19.07 -0.16
N LYS A 3 3.17 18.76 0.21
CA LYS A 3 4.15 18.20 -0.74
C LYS A 3 3.67 16.81 -1.14
N SER A 4 3.31 16.61 -2.41
CA SER A 4 3.09 15.26 -2.94
C SER A 4 4.43 14.52 -2.94
N ASN A 5 4.68 13.77 -1.87
CA ASN A 5 5.95 13.08 -1.68
C ASN A 5 5.96 11.83 -2.58
N ARG A 6 6.31 12.02 -3.86
CA ARG A 6 6.44 10.93 -4.81
C ARG A 6 7.67 10.11 -4.42
N HIS A 7 7.44 8.99 -3.75
CA HIS A 7 8.52 8.03 -3.48
C HIS A 7 9.01 7.39 -4.77
N TYR A 8 10.33 7.23 -4.88
CA TYR A 8 10.94 6.52 -5.99
C TYR A 8 10.50 5.04 -6.01
N ARG A 9 10.45 4.43 -7.21
CA ARG A 9 9.96 3.05 -7.41
C ARG A 9 10.67 2.04 -6.51
N SER A 10 12.00 2.06 -6.44
CA SER A 10 12.75 1.11 -5.58
C SER A 10 12.49 1.31 -4.09
N THR A 11 12.14 2.52 -3.66
CA THR A 11 11.73 2.80 -2.26
C THR A 11 10.40 2.14 -1.95
N ILE A 12 9.47 2.13 -2.91
CA ILE A 12 8.15 1.49 -2.77
C ILE A 12 8.32 -0.04 -2.76
N GLU A 13 9.14 -0.59 -3.63
CA GLU A 13 9.42 -2.03 -3.68
C GLU A 13 10.08 -2.53 -2.38
N LYS A 14 11.07 -1.78 -1.86
CA LYS A 14 11.65 -2.05 -0.53
C LYS A 14 10.61 -1.97 0.58
N ALA A 15 9.74 -0.96 0.55
CA ALA A 15 8.67 -0.82 1.54
C ALA A 15 7.73 -2.04 1.53
N LYS A 16 7.34 -2.53 0.35
CA LYS A 16 6.49 -3.71 0.18
C LYS A 16 7.15 -4.98 0.72
N MET A 17 8.43 -5.20 0.40
CA MET A 17 9.19 -6.36 0.89
C MET A 17 9.35 -6.34 2.42
N ILE A 18 9.65 -5.18 2.98
CA ILE A 18 9.72 -5.00 4.43
C ILE A 18 8.36 -5.28 5.07
N ASN A 19 7.28 -4.75 4.49
CA ASN A 19 5.92 -4.95 4.99
C ASN A 19 5.50 -6.44 4.94
N SER A 20 5.87 -7.18 3.90
CA SER A 20 5.56 -8.62 3.80
C SER A 20 6.30 -9.44 4.86
N ILE A 21 7.58 -9.17 5.10
CA ILE A 21 8.35 -9.78 6.19
C ILE A 21 7.72 -9.44 7.54
N THR A 22 7.39 -8.17 7.76
CA THR A 22 6.76 -7.73 9.02
C THR A 22 5.43 -8.43 9.25
N LYS A 23 4.53 -8.47 8.27
CA LYS A 23 3.22 -9.16 8.38
C LYS A 23 3.36 -10.66 8.70
N ARG A 24 4.44 -11.31 8.25
CA ARG A 24 4.68 -12.74 8.49
C ARG A 24 5.11 -13.06 9.93
N TYR A 25 5.89 -12.18 10.56
CA TYR A 25 6.52 -12.46 11.85
C TYR A 25 5.99 -11.61 13.00
N TYR A 26 5.24 -10.54 12.70
CA TYR A 26 4.61 -9.70 13.70
C TYR A 26 3.39 -10.41 14.31
N GLU A 27 3.34 -10.42 15.64
CA GLU A 27 2.19 -10.90 16.42
C GLU A 27 1.84 -9.87 17.49
N GLU A 28 0.55 -9.53 17.57
CA GLU A 28 0.05 -8.65 18.63
C GLU A 28 0.09 -9.36 19.97
N GLY A 29 0.50 -8.65 21.03
CA GLY A 29 0.60 -9.20 22.39
C GLY A 29 1.88 -10.02 22.69
N ASN A 30 2.68 -10.40 21.69
CA ASN A 30 3.93 -11.12 21.90
C ASN A 30 5.15 -10.18 21.84
N GLN A 31 5.77 -9.88 22.98
CA GLN A 31 6.91 -8.96 23.06
C GLN A 31 8.10 -9.38 22.17
N LYS A 32 8.35 -10.70 22.04
CA LYS A 32 9.42 -11.23 21.18
C LYS A 32 9.15 -11.00 19.69
N ARG A 33 7.86 -11.00 19.30
CA ARG A 33 7.38 -10.75 17.93
C ARG A 33 6.83 -9.33 17.72
N SER A 34 7.24 -8.40 18.58
CA SER A 34 7.00 -6.96 18.38
C SER A 34 7.71 -6.42 17.13
N LEU A 35 7.28 -5.25 16.62
CA LEU A 35 7.92 -4.59 15.47
C LEU A 35 9.44 -4.42 15.63
N LYS A 36 9.89 -4.12 16.85
CA LYS A 36 11.32 -3.97 17.18
C LYS A 36 12.05 -5.32 17.19
N GLY A 37 11.39 -6.37 17.69
CA GLY A 37 11.92 -7.74 17.65
C GLY A 37 12.08 -8.24 16.22
N VAL A 38 11.04 -8.10 15.40
CA VAL A 38 11.06 -8.43 13.97
C VAL A 38 12.16 -7.68 13.22
N TRP A 39 12.30 -6.37 13.48
CA TRP A 39 13.37 -5.57 12.88
C TRP A 39 14.75 -6.10 13.24
N ARG A 40 15.00 -6.40 14.52
CA ARG A 40 16.30 -6.86 14.99
C ARG A 40 16.66 -8.24 14.43
N SER A 41 15.70 -9.17 14.37
CA SER A 41 15.95 -10.56 13.99
C SER A 41 15.98 -10.79 12.48
N TYR A 42 15.12 -10.11 11.71
CA TYR A 42 14.95 -10.41 10.28
C TYR A 42 15.41 -9.29 9.36
N ILE A 43 15.15 -8.03 9.72
CA ILE A 43 15.35 -6.91 8.78
C ILE A 43 16.76 -6.35 8.86
N LYS A 44 17.27 -6.08 10.06
CA LYS A 44 18.62 -5.55 10.26
C LYS A 44 19.74 -6.36 9.58
N PRO A 45 19.73 -7.71 9.58
CA PRO A 45 20.77 -8.48 8.88
C PRO A 45 20.66 -8.40 7.35
N ILE A 46 19.45 -8.29 6.78
CA ILE A 46 19.24 -8.21 5.32
C ILE A 46 19.48 -6.78 4.81
N TYR A 47 18.94 -5.81 5.55
CA TYR A 47 19.04 -4.41 5.25
C TYR A 47 19.70 -3.72 6.44
N SER A 48 20.95 -3.28 6.25
CA SER A 48 21.68 -2.50 7.25
C SER A 48 21.03 -1.12 7.42
N MET A 49 19.92 -1.08 8.15
CA MET A 49 19.12 0.11 8.37
C MET A 49 18.74 0.26 9.84
N CYS A 50 18.63 1.51 10.27
CA CYS A 50 18.17 1.82 11.61
C CYS A 50 16.65 1.59 11.75
N TYR A 51 16.22 1.42 13.00
CA TYR A 51 14.81 1.16 13.33
C TYR A 51 13.87 2.28 12.85
N ARG A 52 14.32 3.55 12.91
CA ARG A 52 13.55 4.70 12.40
C ARG A 52 13.24 4.58 10.91
N THR A 53 14.24 4.17 10.12
CA THR A 53 14.08 3.96 8.67
C THR A 53 13.13 2.82 8.38
N TYR A 54 13.21 1.74 9.15
CA TYR A 54 12.25 0.64 9.09
C TYR A 54 10.80 1.10 9.30
N LEU A 55 10.53 1.87 10.37
CA LEU A 55 9.19 2.41 10.63
C LEU A 55 8.71 3.35 9.51
N ARG A 56 9.61 4.14 8.93
CA ARG A 56 9.30 4.98 7.78
C ARG A 56 8.86 4.13 6.59
N TYR A 57 9.53 3.02 6.31
CA TYR A 57 9.14 2.11 5.23
C TYR A 57 7.78 1.45 5.47
N LEU A 58 7.45 1.06 6.70
CA LEU A 58 6.10 0.57 7.04
C LEU A 58 5.03 1.64 6.78
N ARG A 59 5.32 2.90 7.11
CA ARG A 59 4.40 4.00 6.83
C ARG A 59 4.18 4.19 5.34
N ILE A 60 5.25 4.17 4.54
CA ILE A 60 5.19 4.24 3.07
C ILE A 60 4.40 3.08 2.49
N ALA A 61 4.61 1.86 2.99
CA ALA A 61 3.86 0.68 2.56
C ALA A 61 2.37 0.86 2.84
N ARG A 62 2.00 1.34 4.04
CA ARG A 62 0.60 1.62 4.39
C ARG A 62 -0.01 2.70 3.51
N GLU A 63 0.68 3.82 3.30
CA GLU A 63 0.24 4.90 2.42
C GLU A 63 0.01 4.43 0.96
N LYS A 64 0.77 3.42 0.50
CA LYS A 64 0.65 2.85 -0.85
C LYS A 64 -0.35 1.70 -0.95
N ASP A 65 -0.55 0.94 0.12
CA ASP A 65 -1.63 -0.07 0.22
C ASP A 65 -3.01 0.62 0.28
N THR A 66 -3.10 1.80 0.93
CA THR A 66 -4.33 2.61 1.00
C THR A 66 -4.69 3.31 -0.32
N GLN A 67 -3.76 3.42 -1.28
CA GLN A 67 -4.08 3.88 -2.63
C GLN A 67 -4.76 2.75 -3.42
N VAL A 68 -5.93 2.34 -2.93
CA VAL A 68 -6.97 1.72 -3.74
C VAL A 68 -7.35 2.75 -4.81
N TYR A 69 -7.46 2.28 -6.04
CA TYR A 69 -7.75 3.02 -7.27
C TYR A 69 -8.80 4.13 -7.06
N GLU A 70 -8.35 5.39 -7.05
CA GLU A 70 -9.19 6.55 -7.31
C GLU A 70 -9.22 6.72 -8.85
N PRO A 71 -10.32 6.42 -9.55
CA PRO A 71 -10.39 6.58 -10.99
C PRO A 71 -10.04 8.02 -11.38
N SER A 72 -9.11 8.17 -12.32
CA SER A 72 -8.84 9.45 -12.96
C SER A 72 -10.15 9.98 -13.58
N TYR A 73 -10.37 11.29 -13.58
CA TYR A 73 -11.59 11.92 -14.15
C TYR A 73 -11.87 11.49 -15.61
N LYS A 74 -10.82 11.12 -16.36
CA LYS A 74 -10.95 10.56 -17.72
C LYS A 74 -11.58 9.16 -17.74
N ASP A 75 -11.43 8.38 -16.67
CA ASP A 75 -12.02 7.05 -16.49
C ASP A 75 -13.48 7.13 -16.01
N GLN A 76 -13.88 8.20 -15.32
CA GLN A 76 -15.27 8.40 -14.88
C GLN A 76 -16.23 8.52 -16.08
N LYS A 77 -15.84 9.21 -17.14
CA LYS A 77 -16.67 9.35 -18.35
C LYS A 77 -16.81 8.04 -19.10
N VAL A 78 -15.75 7.23 -19.12
CA VAL A 78 -15.76 5.88 -19.73
C VAL A 78 -16.60 4.92 -18.90
N GLN A 79 -16.51 4.98 -17.57
CA GLN A 79 -17.35 4.21 -16.66
C GLN A 79 -18.83 4.61 -16.78
N GLN A 80 -19.13 5.92 -16.84
CA GLN A 80 -20.50 6.41 -17.07
C GLN A 80 -21.05 5.89 -18.40
N LEU A 81 -20.27 5.99 -19.49
CA LEU A 81 -20.66 5.46 -20.80
C LEU A 81 -20.83 3.94 -20.81
N LEU A 82 -20.04 3.19 -20.03
CA LEU A 82 -20.18 1.74 -19.87
C LEU A 82 -21.44 1.38 -19.07
N PHE A 83 -21.76 2.11 -18.00
CA PHE A 83 -23.01 1.93 -17.25
C PHE A 83 -24.23 2.28 -18.10
N ASP A 84 -24.21 3.42 -18.81
CA ASP A 84 -25.29 3.84 -19.71
C ASP A 84 -25.50 2.84 -20.88
N PHE A 85 -24.40 2.27 -21.40
CA PHE A 85 -24.45 1.23 -22.44
C PHE A 85 -25.00 -0.11 -21.94
N MET A 86 -24.73 -0.47 -20.68
CA MET A 86 -25.28 -1.69 -20.06
C MET A 86 -26.75 -1.51 -19.67
N ASP A 87 -27.15 -0.33 -19.19
CA ASP A 87 -28.54 -0.02 -18.84
C ASP A 87 -29.46 0.05 -20.08
N THR A 88 -28.94 0.55 -21.21
CA THR A 88 -29.67 0.56 -22.50
C THR A 88 -29.92 -0.82 -23.08
N ARG A 89 -29.21 -1.86 -22.63
CA ARG A 89 -29.46 -3.26 -23.04
C ARG A 89 -30.33 -4.04 -22.06
N ILE A 90 -30.67 -3.49 -20.89
CA ILE A 90 -31.35 -4.21 -19.81
C ILE A 90 -32.76 -3.66 -19.50
N ASN A 91 -33.17 -2.49 -20.02
CA ASN A 91 -34.53 -1.98 -19.78
C ASN A 91 -35.32 -1.66 -21.07
N PRO A 92 -36.29 -2.50 -21.47
CA PRO A 92 -37.18 -2.21 -22.60
C PRO A 92 -38.31 -1.22 -22.29
N TYR A 93 -38.34 -0.58 -21.12
CA TYR A 93 -39.37 0.38 -20.72
C TYR A 93 -38.79 1.78 -20.41
N ARG A 94 -38.05 2.35 -21.36
CA ARG A 94 -37.86 3.81 -21.47
C ARG A 94 -38.36 4.30 -22.83
#